data_AF-A0A0F9FYT9-F1
#
_entry.id   AF-A0A0F9FYT9-F1
#
_cell.length_a   1.000
_cell.length_b   1.000
_cell.length_c   1.000
_cell.angle_alpha   90.00
_cell.angle_beta   90.00
_cell.angle_gamma   90.00
#
_symmetry.space_group_name_H-M   'P 1'
#
loop_
_entity.id
_entity.type
_entity.pdbx_description
1 polymer ?
#
loop_
_entity_poly.entity_id
_entity_poly.type
_entity_poly.pdbx_seq_one_letter_code
_entity_poly.pdbx_strand_id
1 'polypeptide(L)'
;ADSIIEFVSSFTELNRINIVEIRNWSDMNKYAQTPDYEGLVVSQETYENALKLSKEREEKGLKPLVLVIVPLIKDTENQKLSSTTIRKNLE
;
A
#
# COMPACT_ATOMS: atom_id res chain seq x y z
N ALA A 1 6.45 -19.31 8.85
CA ALA A 1 6.00 -18.00 8.35
C ALA A 1 6.72 -17.82 7.03
N ASP A 2 6.00 -18.01 5.93
CA ASP A 2 6.56 -17.92 4.59
C ASP A 2 7.16 -16.53 4.42
N SER A 3 8.38 -16.44 3.90
CA SER A 3 9.01 -15.14 3.70
C SER A 3 8.16 -14.32 2.71
N ILE A 4 8.13 -12.98 2.81
CA ILE A 4 7.43 -12.13 1.83
C ILE A 4 7.87 -12.50 0.40
N ILE A 5 9.15 -12.86 0.23
CA ILE A 5 9.73 -13.31 -1.03
C ILE A 5 9.03 -14.59 -1.52
N GLU A 6 8.86 -15.58 -0.66
CA GLU A 6 8.19 -16.84 -0.97
C GLU A 6 6.73 -16.62 -1.37
N PHE A 7 5.99 -15.83 -0.58
CA PHE A 7 4.61 -15.48 -0.91
C PHE A 7 4.52 -14.77 -2.27
N VAL A 8 5.37 -13.78 -2.53
CA VAL A 8 5.38 -13.03 -3.80
C VAL A 8 5.76 -13.93 -4.97
N SER A 9 6.75 -14.80 -4.79
CA SER A 9 7.17 -15.75 -5.83
C SER A 9 6.10 -16.75 -6.23
N SER A 10 5.07 -16.95 -5.38
CA SER A 10 3.95 -17.85 -5.68
C SER A 10 3.00 -17.32 -6.76
N PHE A 11 3.00 -16.01 -7.04
CA PHE A 11 2.06 -15.40 -8.00
C PHE A 11 2.70 -14.47 -9.03
N THR A 12 4.01 -14.21 -8.98
CA THR A 12 4.70 -13.32 -9.93
C THR A 12 6.22 -13.47 -9.90
N GLU A 13 6.87 -13.04 -10.98
CA GLU A 13 8.33 -12.93 -11.11
C GLU A 13 8.92 -11.87 -10.18
N LEU A 14 9.99 -12.22 -9.45
CA LEU A 14 10.64 -11.32 -8.47
C LEU A 14 11.36 -10.13 -9.13
N ASN A 15 11.81 -10.26 -10.37
CA ASN A 15 12.51 -9.18 -11.09
C ASN A 15 11.60 -7.98 -11.42
N ARG A 16 10.28 -8.12 -11.27
CA ARG A 16 9.29 -7.06 -11.46
C ARG A 16 9.02 -6.26 -10.17
N ILE A 17 9.65 -6.64 -9.06
CA ILE A 17 9.25 -6.20 -7.73
C ILE A 17 10.46 -5.69 -6.97
N ASN A 18 10.31 -4.49 -6.41
CA ASN A 18 11.28 -3.92 -5.50
C ASN A 18 10.68 -3.90 -4.09
N ILE A 19 11.20 -4.75 -3.19
CA ILE A 19 10.77 -4.80 -1.80
C ILE A 19 11.64 -3.84 -1.00
N VAL A 20 11.00 -2.86 -0.36
CA VAL A 20 11.68 -1.84 0.44
C VAL A 20 11.09 -1.80 1.85
N GLU A 21 11.95 -1.56 2.83
CA GLU A 21 11.51 -1.35 4.21
C GLU A 21 11.09 0.11 4.42
N ILE A 22 9.94 0.31 5.09
CA ILE A 22 9.43 1.62 5.47
C ILE A 22 9.31 1.64 6.99
N ARG A 23 10.15 2.42 7.66
CA ARG A 23 10.15 2.53 9.14
C ARG A 23 9.47 3.80 9.62
N ASN A 24 9.43 4.82 8.77
CA ASN A 24 8.93 6.15 9.13
C ASN A 24 8.43 6.92 7.90
N TRP A 25 7.94 8.14 8.15
CA TRP A 25 7.45 9.03 7.10
C TRP A 25 8.51 9.39 6.05
N SER A 26 9.76 9.58 6.47
CA SER A 26 10.86 9.95 5.56
C SER A 26 11.12 8.84 4.53
N ASP A 27 11.10 7.58 4.97
CA ASP A 27 11.23 6.42 4.07
C ASP A 27 10.07 6.38 3.06
N MET A 28 8.83 6.50 3.55
CA MET A 28 7.64 6.50 2.70
C MET A 28 7.67 7.65 1.69
N ASN A 29 8.03 8.85 2.13
CA ASN A 29 8.14 10.01 1.25
C ASN A 29 9.22 9.77 0.19
N LYS A 30 10.41 9.33 0.57
CA LYS A 30 11.50 9.07 -0.37
C LYS A 30 11.04 8.19 -1.54
N TYR A 31 10.35 7.07 -1.28
CA TYR A 31 9.88 6.17 -2.33
C TYR A 31 8.71 6.74 -3.14
N ALA A 32 7.78 7.42 -2.47
CA ALA A 32 6.65 8.05 -3.14
C ALA A 32 7.07 9.19 -4.08
N GLN A 33 8.33 9.62 -4.08
CA GLN A 33 8.84 10.72 -4.90
C GLN A 33 9.65 10.22 -6.12
N THR A 34 9.65 8.91 -6.40
CA THR A 34 10.23 8.35 -7.63
C THR A 34 9.52 8.93 -8.86
N PRO A 35 10.23 9.57 -9.81
CA PRO A 35 9.59 10.26 -10.94
C PRO A 35 8.72 9.35 -11.81
N ASP A 36 9.16 8.11 -12.02
CA ASP A 36 8.50 7.15 -12.93
C ASP A 36 7.28 6.46 -12.31
N TYR A 37 6.94 6.74 -11.05
CA TYR A 37 5.74 6.18 -10.43
C TYR A 37 4.49 6.91 -10.90
N GLU A 38 3.56 6.15 -11.46
CA GLU A 38 2.30 6.66 -12.03
C GLU A 38 1.11 6.57 -11.04
N GLY A 39 1.17 5.64 -10.09
CA GLY A 39 0.05 5.39 -9.18
C GLY A 39 0.48 4.87 -7.82
N LEU A 40 -0.45 4.97 -6.87
CA LEU A 40 -0.29 4.51 -5.51
C LEU A 40 -1.54 3.78 -5.06
N VAL A 41 -1.37 2.50 -4.71
CA VAL A 41 -2.45 1.66 -4.19
C VAL A 41 -2.45 1.77 -2.66
N VAL A 42 -3.58 2.17 -2.10
CA VAL A 42 -3.75 2.33 -0.64
C VAL A 42 -5.06 1.73 -0.18
N SER A 43 -5.17 1.42 1.10
CA SER A 43 -6.48 1.18 1.71
C SER A 43 -7.14 2.51 2.05
N GLN A 44 -8.44 2.48 2.33
CA GLN A 44 -9.16 3.63 2.88
C GLN A 44 -8.53 4.16 4.19
N GLU A 45 -7.79 3.33 4.93
CA GLU A 45 -7.11 3.72 6.17
C GLU A 45 -5.87 4.60 5.92
N THR A 46 -5.17 4.39 4.81
CA THR A 46 -3.94 5.12 4.48
C THR A 46 -4.15 6.22 3.44
N TYR A 47 -5.41 6.54 3.13
CA TYR A 47 -5.81 7.56 2.16
C TYR A 47 -5.25 8.95 2.46
N GLU A 48 -5.33 9.43 3.70
CA GLU A 48 -4.84 10.77 4.08
C GLU A 48 -3.33 10.90 3.85
N ASN A 49 -2.57 9.83 4.13
CA ASN A 49 -1.14 9.79 3.85
C ASN A 49 -0.88 9.84 2.34
N ALA A 50 -1.68 9.13 1.53
CA ALA A 50 -1.57 9.14 0.08
C ALA A 50 -1.81 10.52 -0.53
N LEU A 51 -2.84 11.25 -0.04
CA LEU A 51 -3.09 12.63 -0.43
C LEU A 51 -1.90 13.53 -0.13
N LYS A 52 -1.36 13.44 1.09
CA LYS A 52 -0.20 14.24 1.50
C LYS A 52 1.03 13.94 0.64
N LEU A 53 1.31 12.67 0.33
CA LEU A 53 2.41 12.28 -0.55
C LEU A 53 2.23 12.83 -1.97
N SER A 54 1.02 12.75 -2.54
CA SER A 54 0.74 13.29 -3.87
C SER A 54 0.90 14.81 -3.92
N LYS A 55 0.43 15.53 -2.89
CA LYS A 55 0.63 16.97 -2.79
C LYS A 55 2.12 17.35 -2.72
N GLU A 56 2.89 16.67 -1.89
CA GLU A 56 4.35 16.89 -1.79
C GLU A 56 5.10 16.55 -3.10
N ARG A 57 4.56 15.66 -3.95
CA ARG A 57 5.08 15.41 -5.31
C ARG A 57 4.84 16.60 -6.23
N GLU A 58 3.62 17.13 -6.22
CA GLU A 58 3.25 18.29 -7.04
C GLU A 58 4.08 19.53 -6.66
N GLU A 59 4.33 19.75 -5.37
CA GLU A 59 5.19 20.82 -4.86
C GLU A 59 6.65 20.70 -5.36
N LYS A 60 7.10 19.49 -5.71
CA LYS A 60 8.42 19.21 -6.29
C LYS A 60 8.42 19.21 -7.83
N GLY A 61 7.30 19.53 -8.47
CA GLY A 61 7.16 19.52 -9.93
C GLY A 61 6.99 18.13 -10.55
N LEU A 62 6.71 17.11 -9.73
CA LEU A 62 6.39 15.76 -10.22
C LEU A 62 4.89 15.64 -10.54
N LYS A 63 4.56 14.70 -11.42
CA LYS A 63 3.16 14.37 -11.69
C LYS A 63 2.49 13.80 -10.41
N PRO A 64 1.23 14.18 -10.12
CA PRO A 64 0.47 13.58 -9.03
C PRO A 64 0.29 12.08 -9.27
N LEU A 65 0.15 11.33 -8.18
CA LEU A 65 -0.07 9.88 -8.26
C LEU A 65 -1.55 9.58 -8.51
N VAL A 66 -1.84 8.64 -9.40
CA VAL A 66 -3.19 8.05 -9.48
C VAL A 66 -3.43 7.23 -8.22
N LEU A 67 -4.35 7.69 -7.36
CA LEU A 67 -4.69 7.00 -6.12
C LEU A 67 -5.73 5.91 -6.38
N VAL A 68 -5.32 4.65 -6.18
CA VAL A 68 -6.21 3.49 -6.24
C VAL A 68 -6.57 3.08 -4.82
N ILE A 69 -7.81 3.36 -4.42
CA ILE A 69 -8.28 3.15 -3.05
C ILE A 69 -8.98 1.81 -2.95
N VAL A 70 -8.44 0.91 -2.13
CA VAL A 70 -9.06 -0.36 -1.75
C VAL A 70 -9.99 -0.12 -0.55
N PRO A 71 -11.32 -0.33 -0.71
CA PRO A 71 -12.28 -0.05 0.35
C PRO A 71 -12.13 -1.03 1.52
N LEU A 72 -12.52 -0.57 2.71
CA LEU A 72 -12.67 -1.47 3.85
C LEU A 72 -13.94 -2.31 3.70
N ILE A 73 -13.79 -3.62 3.79
CA ILE A 73 -14.93 -4.54 3.84
C ILE A 73 -15.38 -4.67 5.29
N LYS A 74 -16.68 -4.64 5.50
CA LYS A 74 -17.31 -4.80 6.81
C LYS A 74 -18.04 -6.13 6.89
N ASP A 75 -18.15 -6.67 8.09
CA ASP A 75 -18.97 -7.83 8.37
C ASP A 75 -20.46 -7.46 8.50
N THR A 76 -21.28 -8.48 8.81
CA THR A 76 -22.72 -8.33 9.02
C THR A 76 -23.08 -7.45 10.21
N GLU A 77 -22.15 -7.23 11.14
CA GLU A 77 -22.29 -6.36 12.31
C GLU A 77 -21.69 -4.97 12.07
N ASN A 78 -21.38 -4.64 10.81
CA ASN A 78 -20.79 -3.38 10.37
C ASN A 78 -19.41 -3.11 11.00
N GLN A 79 -18.72 -4.14 11.49
CA GLN A 79 -17.34 -4.06 11.98
C GLN A 79 -16.37 -4.28 10.83
N LYS A 80 -15.20 -3.65 10.90
CA LYS A 80 -14.13 -3.85 9.91
C LYS A 80 -13.68 -5.32 9.94
N LEU A 81 -13.73 -5.98 8.78
CA LEU A 81 -13.07 -7.28 8.62
C LEU A 81 -11.56 -7.09 8.72
N SER A 82 -10.97 -7.64 9.77
CA SER A 82 -9.52 -7.66 9.97
C SER A 82 -8.94 -9.00 9.53
N SER A 83 -7.68 -9.02 9.10
CA SER A 83 -6.99 -10.28 8.79
C SER A 83 -6.97 -11.24 9.99
N THR A 84 -6.93 -10.69 11.21
CA THR A 84 -6.99 -11.48 12.46
C THR A 84 -8.34 -12.19 12.59
N THR A 85 -9.44 -11.46 12.36
CA THR A 85 -10.79 -12.03 12.39
C THR A 85 -10.99 -13.05 11.29
N ILE A 86 -10.53 -12.77 10.07
CA ILE A 86 -10.65 -13.69 8.92
C ILE A 86 -9.93 -15.01 9.23
N ARG A 87 -8.66 -14.96 9.67
CA ARG A 87 -7.89 -16.16 9.99
C ARG A 87 -8.53 -17.00 11.11
N LYS A 88 -9.09 -16.36 12.13
CA LYS A 88 -9.78 -17.06 13.23
C LYS A 88 -11.01 -17.85 12.77
N ASN A 89 -11.66 -17.44 11.68
CA ASN A 89 -12.86 -18.09 11.15
C ASN A 89 -12.59 -18.98 9.92
N LEU A 90 -11.33 -19.13 9.52
CA LEU A 90 -10.89 -20.04 8.45
C LEU A 90 -10.47 -21.43 8.98
N GLU A 91 -10.39 -21.59 10.30
CA GLU A 91 -10.22 -22.87 11.00
C GLU A 91 -11.58 -23.52 11.30
#